data_AF-A0A7X4K706-F1
#
_entry.id   AF-A0A7X4K706-F1
#
_cell.length_a   1.000
_cell.length_b   1.000
_cell.length_c   1.000
_cell.angle_alpha   90.00
_cell.angle_beta   90.00
_cell.angle_gamma   90.00
#
_symmetry.space_group_name_H-M   'P 1'
#
loop_
_entity.id
_entity.type
_entity.pdbx_description
1 polymer ?
#
loop_
_entity_poly.entity_id
_entity_poly.type
_entity_poly.pdbx_seq_one_letter_code
_entity_poly.pdbx_strand_id
1 'polypeptide(L)'
;MRKQILIASSFALLTSGLAVAAEAQPRSRSVNVQGANGGGFVKQRSISRGDGNVAASRSVRTNGGHGYDANRSASRQAGNTSTSGQITTIDGRSASTSAGRTWGDGSYSGGRTTTLGDGTSFGHSTTATRNADGSVSYSSSRTGVGGDTATVEGTTVPR
;
A
#
# COMPACT_ATOMS: atom_id res chain seq x y z
N MET A 1 59.64 -41.99 -19.61
CA MET A 1 58.33 -42.34 -20.18
C MET A 1 57.24 -41.99 -19.18
N ARG A 2 56.18 -41.33 -19.65
CA ARG A 2 55.06 -40.73 -18.91
C ARG A 2 54.19 -41.78 -18.21
N LYS A 3 53.66 -41.48 -17.02
CA LYS A 3 52.25 -41.75 -16.64
C LYS A 3 51.78 -40.70 -15.61
N GLN A 4 50.93 -39.79 -16.06
CA GLN A 4 50.12 -38.89 -15.23
C GLN A 4 48.98 -39.72 -14.61
N ILE A 5 48.74 -39.58 -13.30
CA ILE A 5 47.50 -40.04 -12.67
C ILE A 5 46.76 -38.80 -12.19
N LEU A 6 45.72 -38.45 -12.94
CA LEU A 6 44.73 -37.44 -12.61
C LEU A 6 43.75 -38.06 -11.60
N ILE A 7 43.65 -37.52 -10.39
CA ILE A 7 42.56 -37.86 -9.47
C ILE A 7 41.59 -36.68 -9.46
N ALA A 8 40.51 -36.84 -10.22
CA ALA A 8 39.36 -35.97 -10.21
C ALA A 8 38.59 -36.15 -8.89
N SER A 9 38.34 -35.07 -8.17
CA SER A 9 37.52 -35.09 -6.95
C SER A 9 36.43 -34.02 -7.05
N SER A 10 35.26 -34.47 -7.51
CA SER A 10 33.91 -34.07 -7.07
C SER A 10 33.53 -32.58 -7.07
N PHE A 11 32.83 -32.19 -8.12
CA PHE A 11 32.08 -30.94 -8.24
C PHE A 11 30.75 -31.05 -7.46
N ALA A 12 30.61 -30.38 -6.33
CA ALA A 12 29.34 -30.29 -5.61
C ALA A 12 28.50 -29.13 -6.19
N LEU A 13 27.59 -29.45 -7.11
CA LEU A 13 26.54 -28.52 -7.55
C LEU A 13 25.54 -28.32 -6.40
N LEU A 14 25.62 -27.20 -5.70
CA LEU A 14 24.49 -26.68 -4.93
C LEU A 14 23.45 -26.16 -5.92
N THR A 15 22.44 -26.96 -6.24
CA THR A 15 21.20 -26.50 -6.87
C THR A 15 20.35 -25.80 -5.83
N SER A 16 20.56 -24.50 -5.64
CA SER A 16 19.57 -23.65 -4.97
C SER A 16 18.30 -23.66 -5.81
N GLY A 17 17.26 -24.36 -5.35
CA GLY A 17 15.93 -24.28 -5.92
C GLY A 17 15.47 -22.83 -5.89
N LEU A 18 15.47 -22.16 -7.05
CA LEU A 18 14.81 -20.88 -7.21
C LEU A 18 13.33 -21.14 -6.95
N ALA A 19 12.83 -20.66 -5.80
CA ALA A 19 11.39 -20.52 -5.61
C ALA A 19 10.90 -19.62 -6.74
N VAL A 20 10.27 -20.20 -7.76
CA VAL A 20 9.56 -19.43 -8.77
C VAL A 20 8.45 -18.73 -7.99
N ALA A 21 8.57 -17.41 -7.83
CA ALA A 21 7.49 -16.60 -7.31
C ALA A 21 6.22 -16.96 -8.10
N ALA A 22 5.19 -17.47 -7.41
CA ALA A 22 3.94 -17.80 -8.06
C ALA A 22 3.38 -16.51 -8.67
N GLU A 23 3.40 -16.41 -10.00
CA GLU A 23 2.90 -15.26 -10.73
C GLU A 23 1.43 -15.05 -10.34
N ALA A 24 1.18 -13.98 -9.59
CA ALA A 24 -0.09 -13.81 -8.92
C ALA A 24 -1.15 -13.32 -9.93
N GLN A 25 -2.09 -14.21 -10.23
CA GLN A 25 -3.05 -14.01 -11.30
C GLN A 25 -3.98 -12.81 -11.05
N PRO A 26 -4.23 -11.97 -12.07
CA PRO A 26 -5.23 -10.91 -11.98
C PRO A 26 -6.61 -11.52 -11.75
N ARG A 27 -7.33 -11.02 -10.73
CA ARG A 27 -8.71 -11.41 -10.43
C ARG A 27 -9.65 -10.28 -10.79
N SER A 28 -10.53 -10.53 -11.76
CA SER A 28 -11.60 -9.62 -12.14
C SER A 28 -12.97 -10.15 -11.70
N ARG A 29 -13.88 -9.24 -11.36
CA ARG A 29 -15.29 -9.54 -11.08
C ARG A 29 -16.15 -8.39 -11.60
N SER A 30 -17.16 -8.73 -12.39
CA SER A 30 -18.23 -7.83 -12.77
C SER A 30 -19.54 -8.33 -12.17
N VAL A 31 -20.37 -7.42 -11.66
CA VAL A 31 -21.70 -7.70 -11.16
C VAL A 31 -22.64 -6.68 -11.79
N ASN A 32 -23.68 -7.18 -12.46
CA ASN A 32 -24.78 -6.39 -12.96
C ASN A 32 -26.03 -6.78 -12.18
N VAL A 33 -26.77 -5.79 -11.68
CA VAL A 33 -28.06 -5.99 -11.04
C VAL A 33 -29.06 -5.07 -11.71
N GLN A 34 -30.16 -5.66 -12.17
CA GLN A 34 -31.34 -4.94 -12.65
C GLN A 34 -32.50 -5.26 -11.71
N GLY A 35 -33.10 -4.22 -11.15
CA GLY A 35 -34.27 -4.32 -10.29
C GLY A 35 -35.56 -3.97 -11.03
N ALA A 36 -36.69 -4.41 -10.48
CA ALA A 36 -37.99 -3.87 -10.86
C ALA A 36 -38.00 -2.35 -10.58
N ASN A 37 -38.67 -1.57 -11.45
CA ASN A 37 -38.73 -0.10 -11.43
C ASN A 37 -37.51 0.65 -11.98
N GLY A 38 -36.72 0.03 -12.86
CA GLY A 38 -35.63 0.71 -13.56
C GLY A 38 -34.40 1.03 -12.71
N GLY A 39 -34.41 0.65 -11.42
CA GLY A 39 -33.25 0.67 -10.55
C GLY A 39 -32.23 -0.40 -10.95
N GLY A 40 -30.95 -0.11 -10.73
CA GLY A 40 -29.89 -1.05 -11.06
C GLY A 40 -28.51 -0.46 -10.88
N PHE A 41 -27.50 -1.33 -10.93
CA PHE A 41 -26.11 -0.92 -10.94
C PHE A 41 -25.21 -1.95 -11.63
N VAL A 42 -24.11 -1.44 -12.17
CA VAL A 42 -22.98 -2.22 -12.64
C VAL A 42 -21.80 -1.95 -11.71
N LYS A 43 -21.22 -3.01 -11.17
CA LYS A 43 -20.04 -2.96 -10.29
C LYS A 43 -18.92 -3.78 -10.89
N GLN A 44 -17.75 -3.17 -11.08
CA GLN A 44 -16.56 -3.87 -11.55
C GLN A 44 -15.45 -3.79 -10.51
N ARG A 45 -14.65 -4.84 -10.44
CA ARG A 45 -13.45 -4.92 -9.62
C ARG A 45 -12.38 -5.71 -10.35
N SER A 46 -11.19 -5.16 -10.47
CA SER A 46 -9.99 -5.87 -10.86
C SER A 46 -8.96 -5.78 -9.74
N ILE A 47 -8.23 -6.86 -9.48
CA ILE A 47 -7.14 -6.91 -8.51
C ILE A 47 -5.98 -7.62 -9.15
N SER A 48 -4.82 -6.98 -9.19
CA SER A 48 -3.54 -7.65 -9.41
C SER A 48 -2.81 -7.74 -8.07
N ARG A 49 -2.22 -8.90 -7.79
CA ARG A 49 -1.36 -9.12 -6.62
C ARG A 49 -0.02 -9.61 -7.16
N GLY A 50 1.04 -9.40 -6.41
CA GLY A 50 2.40 -9.88 -6.69
C GLY A 50 3.21 -9.83 -5.41
N ASP A 51 4.49 -10.16 -5.49
CA ASP A 51 5.38 -10.17 -4.33
C ASP A 51 5.40 -8.80 -3.64
N GLY A 52 4.75 -8.72 -2.47
CA GLY A 52 4.59 -7.49 -1.70
C GLY A 52 3.69 -6.42 -2.32
N ASN A 53 3.24 -6.57 -3.56
CA ASN A 53 2.52 -5.53 -4.30
C ASN A 53 1.06 -5.91 -4.55
N VAL A 54 0.15 -4.95 -4.44
CA VAL A 54 -1.28 -5.12 -4.74
C VAL A 54 -1.79 -3.88 -5.45
N ALA A 55 -2.40 -4.05 -6.61
CA ALA A 55 -3.16 -3.02 -7.32
C ALA A 55 -4.63 -3.43 -7.41
N ALA A 56 -5.55 -2.50 -7.22
CA ALA A 56 -6.98 -2.75 -7.34
C ALA A 56 -7.68 -1.58 -8.01
N SER A 57 -8.49 -1.88 -9.02
CA SER A 57 -9.41 -0.95 -9.67
C SER A 57 -10.84 -1.37 -9.33
N ARG A 58 -11.70 -0.41 -8.99
CA ARG A 58 -13.10 -0.63 -8.64
C ARG A 58 -13.95 0.45 -9.26
N SER A 59 -15.11 0.09 -9.78
CA SER A 59 -16.09 1.05 -10.24
C SER A 59 -17.50 0.61 -9.85
N VAL A 60 -18.37 1.57 -9.64
CA VAL A 60 -19.82 1.36 -9.52
C VAL A 60 -20.50 2.46 -10.33
N ARG A 61 -21.44 2.08 -11.19
CA ARG A 61 -22.35 3.00 -11.88
C ARG A 61 -23.77 2.53 -11.64
N THR A 62 -24.62 3.43 -11.17
CA THR A 62 -26.04 3.18 -10.94
C THR A 62 -26.86 3.73 -12.11
N ASN A 63 -28.07 3.18 -12.34
CA ASN A 63 -28.98 3.69 -13.37
C ASN A 63 -29.41 5.15 -13.11
N GLY A 64 -29.36 5.59 -11.85
CA GLY A 64 -29.67 6.97 -11.44
C GLY A 64 -28.54 7.97 -11.67
N GLY A 65 -27.48 7.61 -12.39
CA GLY A 65 -26.37 8.53 -12.72
C GLY A 65 -25.31 8.68 -11.62
N HIS A 66 -25.47 8.02 -10.47
CA HIS A 66 -24.47 8.04 -9.41
C HIS A 66 -23.42 6.95 -9.58
N GLY A 67 -22.20 7.22 -9.11
CA GLY A 67 -21.13 6.24 -9.16
C GLY A 67 -19.77 6.80 -8.85
N TYR A 68 -18.78 5.92 -8.92
CA TYR A 68 -17.37 6.29 -8.79
C TYR A 68 -16.47 5.28 -9.51
N ASP A 69 -15.28 5.75 -9.83
CA ASP A 69 -14.11 4.96 -10.23
C ASP A 69 -13.03 5.15 -9.16
N ALA A 70 -12.40 4.07 -8.71
CA ALA A 70 -11.38 4.10 -7.68
C ALA A 70 -10.23 3.14 -7.99
N ASN A 71 -9.01 3.65 -7.90
CA ASN A 71 -7.78 2.88 -8.04
C ASN A 71 -7.01 2.92 -6.72
N ARG A 72 -6.36 1.81 -6.36
CA ARG A 72 -5.48 1.74 -5.19
C ARG A 72 -4.32 0.84 -5.49
N SER A 73 -3.11 1.28 -5.15
CA SER A 73 -1.92 0.43 -5.12
C SER A 73 -1.33 0.39 -3.72
N ALA A 74 -0.64 -0.69 -3.42
CA ALA A 74 0.09 -0.88 -2.19
C ALA A 74 1.35 -1.69 -2.49
N SER A 75 2.49 -1.25 -1.93
CA SER A 75 3.73 -2.01 -1.86
C SER A 75 4.07 -2.23 -0.39
N ARG A 76 4.35 -3.48 -0.03
CA ARG A 76 4.59 -3.94 1.33
C ARG A 76 5.86 -4.78 1.34
N GLN A 77 6.86 -4.29 2.03
CA GLN A 77 8.14 -4.95 2.23
C GLN A 77 8.44 -4.98 3.74
N ALA A 78 9.42 -5.79 4.15
CA ALA A 78 9.90 -5.73 5.52
C ALA A 78 10.40 -4.30 5.82
N GLY A 79 9.94 -3.73 6.93
CA GLY A 79 10.33 -2.39 7.35
C GLY A 79 9.75 -1.23 6.53
N ASN A 80 8.95 -1.48 5.49
CA ASN A 80 8.38 -0.41 4.66
C ASN A 80 7.01 -0.77 4.08
N THR A 81 6.08 0.17 4.07
CA THR A 81 4.82 0.05 3.34
C THR A 81 4.44 1.38 2.74
N SER A 82 4.15 1.38 1.44
CA SER A 82 3.58 2.51 0.73
C SER A 82 2.23 2.13 0.14
N THR A 83 1.29 3.07 0.13
CA THR A 83 0.00 2.92 -0.53
C THR A 83 -0.37 4.22 -1.21
N SER A 84 -0.92 4.14 -2.41
CA SER A 84 -1.59 5.26 -3.04
C SER A 84 -2.99 4.86 -3.49
N GLY A 85 -3.88 5.83 -3.60
CA GLY A 85 -5.21 5.62 -4.12
C GLY A 85 -5.81 6.89 -4.68
N GLN A 86 -6.76 6.71 -5.57
CA GLN A 86 -7.54 7.78 -6.16
C GLN A 86 -8.98 7.31 -6.22
N ILE A 87 -9.91 8.22 -5.95
CA ILE A 87 -11.33 8.05 -6.22
C ILE A 87 -11.82 9.26 -6.99
N THR A 88 -12.64 9.02 -8.01
CA THR A 88 -13.35 10.03 -8.77
C THR A 88 -14.81 9.60 -8.86
N THR A 89 -15.71 10.45 -8.40
CA THR A 89 -17.15 10.26 -8.53
C THR A 89 -17.62 10.70 -9.92
N ILE A 90 -18.74 10.17 -10.40
CA ILE A 90 -19.32 10.58 -11.70
C ILE A 90 -19.62 12.09 -11.73
N ASP A 91 -19.96 12.68 -10.58
CA ASP A 91 -20.22 14.11 -10.43
C ASP A 91 -18.92 14.97 -10.44
N GLY A 92 -17.76 14.39 -10.79
CA GLY A 92 -16.49 15.11 -10.92
C GLY A 92 -15.71 15.32 -9.61
N ARG A 93 -16.29 15.06 -8.44
CA ARG A 93 -15.54 15.15 -7.17
C ARG A 93 -14.49 14.05 -7.11
N SER A 94 -13.27 14.39 -6.71
CA SER A 94 -12.17 13.44 -6.61
C SER A 94 -11.32 13.64 -5.35
N ALA A 95 -10.62 12.58 -4.97
CA ALA A 95 -9.58 12.63 -3.95
C ALA A 95 -8.46 11.64 -4.29
N SER A 96 -7.22 12.08 -4.14
CA SER A 96 -6.03 11.23 -4.15
C SER A 96 -5.50 11.08 -2.72
N THR A 97 -4.89 9.95 -2.42
CA THR A 97 -4.32 9.65 -1.11
C THR A 97 -2.99 8.96 -1.30
N SER A 98 -1.97 9.42 -0.60
CA SER A 98 -0.69 8.75 -0.45
C SER A 98 -0.45 8.47 1.03
N ALA A 99 0.04 7.29 1.35
CA ALA A 99 0.43 6.93 2.71
C ALA A 99 1.70 6.08 2.67
N GLY A 100 2.61 6.34 3.59
CA GLY A 100 3.88 5.66 3.70
C GLY A 100 4.21 5.40 5.16
N ARG A 101 4.88 4.29 5.45
CA ARG A 101 5.39 3.96 6.78
C ARG A 101 6.69 3.19 6.62
N THR A 102 7.69 3.58 7.36
CA THR A 102 8.99 2.92 7.47
C THR A 102 9.25 2.63 8.94
N TRP A 103 9.76 1.44 9.23
CA TRP A 103 10.15 1.05 10.58
C TRP A 103 11.37 0.12 10.52
N GLY A 104 12.24 0.25 11.51
CA GLY A 104 13.50 -0.48 11.58
C GLY A 104 14.44 0.17 12.57
N ASP A 105 15.34 -0.61 13.16
CA ASP A 105 16.43 -0.12 14.02
C ASP A 105 15.95 0.82 15.14
N GLY A 106 14.84 0.44 15.79
CA GLY A 106 14.25 1.22 16.88
C GLY A 106 13.53 2.49 16.43
N SER A 107 13.40 2.75 15.13
CA SER A 107 12.76 3.95 14.57
C SER A 107 11.47 3.60 13.81
N TYR A 108 10.55 4.55 13.80
CA TYR A 108 9.31 4.56 13.02
C TYR A 108 9.11 5.94 12.41
N SER A 109 8.70 5.99 11.15
CA SER A 109 8.19 7.19 10.51
C SER A 109 7.04 6.80 9.61
N GLY A 110 5.92 7.51 9.69
CA GLY A 110 4.80 7.23 8.83
C GLY A 110 3.81 8.37 8.75
N GLY A 111 2.96 8.33 7.73
CA GLY A 111 1.98 9.37 7.52
C GLY A 111 1.05 9.07 6.36
N ARG A 112 0.09 9.99 6.18
CA ARG A 112 -0.86 9.99 5.08
C ARG A 112 -1.21 11.40 4.69
N THR A 113 -1.21 11.67 3.39
CA THR A 113 -1.74 12.89 2.78
C THR A 113 -2.93 12.52 1.91
N THR A 114 -3.98 13.32 1.96
CA THR A 114 -5.14 13.25 1.06
C THR A 114 -5.29 14.60 0.39
N THR A 115 -5.36 14.60 -0.94
CA THR A 115 -5.54 15.80 -1.76
C THR A 115 -6.87 15.67 -2.49
N LEU A 116 -7.76 16.62 -2.26
CA LEU A 116 -9.05 16.72 -2.94
C LEU A 116 -8.87 17.27 -4.36
N GLY A 117 -9.89 17.10 -5.21
CA GLY A 117 -9.86 17.56 -6.60
C GLY A 117 -9.74 19.07 -6.76
N ASP A 118 -10.07 19.85 -5.72
CA ASP A 118 -9.88 21.30 -5.64
C ASP A 118 -8.47 21.71 -5.20
N GLY A 119 -7.57 20.73 -4.98
CA GLY A 119 -6.20 20.94 -4.52
C GLY A 119 -6.05 20.99 -3.00
N THR A 120 -7.14 21.05 -2.23
CA THR A 120 -7.07 21.05 -0.76
C THR A 120 -6.44 19.76 -0.26
N SER A 121 -5.38 19.90 0.56
CA SER A 121 -4.64 18.77 1.09
C SER A 121 -4.68 18.74 2.61
N PHE A 122 -4.84 17.55 3.18
CA PHE A 122 -4.84 17.33 4.62
C PHE A 122 -4.20 15.99 4.95
N GLY A 123 -3.70 15.83 6.17
CA GLY A 123 -2.90 14.66 6.47
C GLY A 123 -2.46 14.55 7.91
N HIS A 124 -1.64 13.54 8.17
CA HIS A 124 -0.91 13.38 9.43
C HIS A 124 0.42 12.71 9.18
N SER A 125 1.36 12.96 10.08
CA SER A 125 2.66 12.30 10.17
C SER A 125 2.95 11.94 11.62
N THR A 126 3.71 10.88 11.81
CA THR A 126 4.17 10.43 13.12
C THR A 126 5.59 9.89 12.97
N THR A 127 6.48 10.33 13.84
CA THR A 127 7.81 9.75 14.04
C THR A 127 7.91 9.20 15.46
N ALA A 128 8.65 8.11 15.63
CA ALA A 128 8.99 7.60 16.95
C ALA A 128 10.37 6.93 16.94
N THR A 129 11.12 7.08 18.02
CA THR A 129 12.48 6.53 18.17
C THR A 129 12.64 5.92 19.55
N ARG A 130 13.17 4.69 19.60
CA ARG A 130 13.58 4.02 20.83
C ARG A 130 14.86 4.66 21.35
N ASN A 131 14.82 5.08 22.60
CA ASN A 131 15.95 5.67 23.32
C ASN A 131 16.82 4.56 23.95
N ALA A 132 18.05 4.92 24.31
CA ALA A 132 19.01 3.98 24.91
C ALA A 132 18.56 3.45 26.29
N ASP A 133 17.75 4.23 27.01
CA ASP A 133 17.17 3.87 28.30
C ASP A 133 15.93 2.95 28.20
N GLY A 134 15.56 2.55 26.97
CA GLY A 134 14.41 1.70 26.70
C GLY A 134 13.08 2.46 26.54
N SER A 135 13.05 3.78 26.77
CA SER A 135 11.88 4.62 26.47
C SER A 135 11.73 4.88 24.96
N VAL A 136 10.61 5.49 24.55
CA VAL A 136 10.29 5.85 23.16
C VAL A 136 9.88 7.31 23.11
N SER A 137 10.60 8.11 22.34
CA SER A 137 10.23 9.49 22.01
C SER A 137 9.37 9.48 20.74
N TYR A 138 8.32 10.30 20.68
CA TYR A 138 7.46 10.42 19.50
C TYR A 138 7.05 11.87 19.22
N SER A 139 6.80 12.17 17.95
CA SER A 139 6.16 13.41 17.49
C SER A 139 5.08 13.04 16.48
N SER A 140 3.88 13.60 16.65
CA SER A 140 2.75 13.35 15.75
C SER A 140 2.07 14.65 15.38
N SER A 141 2.02 14.94 14.08
CA SER A 141 1.39 16.13 13.53
C SER A 141 0.16 15.75 12.72
N ARG A 142 -0.88 16.60 12.75
CA ARG A 142 -2.06 16.46 11.91
C ARG A 142 -2.42 17.82 11.30
N THR A 143 -2.49 17.86 9.98
CA THR A 143 -2.92 19.03 9.21
C THR A 143 -4.36 18.83 8.75
N GLY A 144 -5.24 19.75 9.11
CA GLY A 144 -6.65 19.75 8.71
C GLY A 144 -6.88 20.27 7.29
N VAL A 145 -8.12 20.18 6.81
CA VAL A 145 -8.53 20.71 5.49
C VAL A 145 -8.36 22.22 5.37
N GLY A 146 -8.41 22.95 6.49
CA GLY A 146 -8.17 24.40 6.54
C GLY A 146 -6.69 24.79 6.57
N GLY A 147 -5.77 23.83 6.58
CA GLY A 147 -4.33 24.07 6.67
C GLY A 147 -3.76 24.13 8.08
N ASP A 148 -4.62 24.27 9.11
CA ASP A 148 -4.17 24.26 10.50
C ASP A 148 -3.49 22.94 10.87
N THR A 149 -2.36 23.04 11.57
CA THR A 149 -1.58 21.88 12.01
C THR A 149 -1.47 21.87 13.53
N ALA A 150 -1.80 20.72 14.13
CA ALA A 150 -1.56 20.45 15.54
C ALA A 150 -0.50 19.36 15.68
N THR A 151 0.46 19.57 16.58
CA THR A 151 1.54 18.62 16.88
C THR A 151 1.51 18.23 18.36
N VAL A 152 1.65 16.94 18.62
CA VAL A 152 1.80 16.38 19.98
C VAL A 152 3.11 15.60 20.02
N GLU A 153 3.91 15.87 21.03
CA GLU A 153 5.19 15.20 21.26
C GLU A 153 5.22 14.63 22.68
N GLY A 154 6.03 13.61 22.89
CA GLY A 154 6.20 13.03 24.21
C GLY A 154 7.18 11.87 24.24
N THR A 155 7.43 11.40 25.45
CA THR A 155 8.24 10.21 25.72
C THR A 155 7.42 9.24 26.56
N THR A 156 7.44 7.97 26.19
CA THR A 156 6.73 6.90 26.91
C THR A 156 7.66 5.73 27.17
N VAL A 157 7.48 5.04 28.30
CA VAL A 157 8.19 3.79 28.58
C VAL A 157 7.24 2.64 28.19
N PRO A 158 7.65 1.71 27.31
CA PRO A 158 6.86 0.54 26.99
C PRO A 158 6.52 -0.24 28.27
N ARG A 159 5.25 -0.62 28.43
CA ARG A 159 4.82 -1.49 29.53
C ARG A 159 5.21 -2.94 29.30
#